data_AF-A0AAJ2EQT4-F1
#
_entry.id   AF-A0AAJ2EQT4-F1
#
_cell.length_a   1.000
_cell.length_b   1.000
_cell.length_c   1.000
_cell.angle_alpha   90.00
_cell.angle_beta   90.00
_cell.angle_gamma   90.00
#
_symmetry.space_group_name_H-M   'P 1'
#
loop_
_entity.id
_entity.type
_entity.pdbx_description
1 polymer ?
#
loop_
_entity_poly.entity_id
_entity_poly.type
_entity_poly.pdbx_seq_one_letter_code
_entity_poly.pdbx_strand_id
1 'polypeptide(L)'
;MSSQTAASSASPVTDSDSAAAKRCGSIDKAGGVVLHDREGYWMIASAGGRPAEGYENMPKVGPVSSYCGCLTVEINRQAMRITKIVAGNVLPASSCEQDQSLK
;
A
#
# COMPACT_ATOMS: atom_id res chain seq x y z
N MET A 1 -9.42 36.70 39.84
CA MET A 1 -9.57 36.56 38.37
C MET A 1 -8.40 35.74 37.86
N SER A 2 -8.58 34.44 37.69
CA SER A 2 -7.55 33.55 37.11
C SER A 2 -8.26 32.40 36.41
N SER A 3 -8.64 32.61 35.14
CA SER A 3 -9.07 31.53 34.27
C SER A 3 -7.82 30.95 33.62
N GLN A 4 -7.48 29.72 33.97
CA GLN A 4 -6.40 28.99 33.30
C GLN A 4 -6.95 28.32 32.03
N THR A 5 -6.25 28.64 30.96
CA THR A 5 -6.25 28.21 29.57
C THR A 5 -6.41 26.70 29.38
N ALA A 6 -7.21 26.33 28.38
CA ALA A 6 -7.36 24.97 27.90
C ALA A 6 -6.02 24.44 27.34
N ALA A 7 -5.59 23.28 27.82
CA ALA A 7 -4.50 22.52 27.23
C ALA A 7 -5.02 21.79 25.98
N SER A 8 -4.56 22.23 24.81
CA SER A 8 -4.73 21.49 23.56
C SER A 8 -3.91 20.20 23.62
N SER A 9 -4.60 19.07 23.67
CA SER A 9 -4.00 17.74 23.50
C SER A 9 -3.53 17.60 22.05
N ALA A 10 -2.27 17.91 21.78
CA ALA A 10 -1.62 17.49 20.55
C ALA A 10 -1.25 16.00 20.67
N SER A 11 -2.06 15.13 20.06
CA SER A 11 -1.72 13.73 19.85
C SER A 11 -0.45 13.63 19.00
N PRO A 12 0.49 12.71 19.30
CA PRO A 12 1.62 12.48 18.42
C PRO A 12 1.11 11.94 17.08
N VAL A 13 1.33 12.71 16.01
CA VAL A 13 1.19 12.21 14.64
C VAL A 13 2.37 11.29 14.37
N THR A 14 2.21 10.01 14.68
CA THR A 14 3.12 8.96 14.22
C THR A 14 2.89 8.74 12.73
N ASP A 15 3.32 9.67 11.89
CA ASP A 15 3.11 9.63 10.45
C ASP A 15 4.35 9.07 9.75
N SER A 16 4.62 7.81 10.05
CA SER A 16 5.48 6.90 9.30
C SER A 16 5.05 5.52 9.75
N ASP A 17 4.09 4.96 9.02
CA ASP A 17 3.49 3.65 9.33
C ASP A 17 4.51 2.54 8.99
N SER A 18 5.50 2.38 9.87
CA SER A 18 6.51 1.32 9.86
C SER A 18 5.95 -0.03 10.34
N ALA A 19 4.65 -0.12 10.61
CA ALA A 19 4.00 -1.37 10.93
C ALA A 19 3.54 -2.06 9.63
N ALA A 20 3.77 -3.37 9.54
CA ALA A 20 3.32 -4.13 8.38
C ALA A 20 1.78 -4.18 8.32
N ALA A 21 1.20 -3.61 7.28
CA ALA A 21 -0.23 -3.57 7.00
C ALA A 21 -0.59 -4.47 5.81
N LYS A 22 -1.76 -5.12 5.88
CA LYS A 22 -2.29 -5.89 4.75
C LYS A 22 -3.05 -4.97 3.80
N ARG A 23 -2.63 -4.90 2.54
CA ARG A 23 -3.29 -4.16 1.46
C ARG A 23 -3.67 -5.10 0.33
N CYS A 24 -4.91 -4.99 -0.13
CA CYS A 24 -5.46 -5.88 -1.14
C CYS A 24 -6.11 -5.04 -2.23
N GLY A 25 -5.88 -5.41 -3.49
CA GLY A 25 -6.32 -4.61 -4.61
C GLY A 25 -5.74 -5.05 -5.94
N SER A 26 -5.96 -4.22 -6.96
CA SER A 26 -5.41 -4.46 -8.30
C SER A 26 -3.96 -4.03 -8.35
N ILE A 27 -3.07 -4.91 -8.80
CA ILE A 27 -1.65 -4.62 -8.98
C ILE A 27 -1.39 -4.46 -10.47
N ASP A 28 -1.03 -3.25 -10.90
CA ASP A 28 -0.71 -2.89 -12.28
C ASP A 28 0.80 -2.80 -12.48
N LYS A 29 1.29 -3.20 -13.66
CA LYS A 29 2.71 -3.24 -14.05
C LYS A 29 3.07 -2.30 -15.22
N ALA A 30 2.15 -1.46 -15.68
CA ALA A 30 2.37 -0.53 -16.78
C ALA A 30 3.12 0.73 -16.29
N GLY A 31 4.35 0.93 -16.77
CA GLY A 31 5.14 2.13 -16.43
C GLY A 31 5.65 2.19 -14.99
N GLY A 32 5.69 1.04 -14.30
CA GLY A 32 6.01 0.89 -12.88
C GLY A 32 5.18 -0.24 -12.30
N VAL A 33 5.29 -0.49 -11.00
CA VAL A 33 4.40 -1.40 -10.27
C VAL A 33 3.65 -0.64 -9.20
N VAL A 34 2.33 -0.72 -9.24
CA VAL A 34 1.42 0.04 -8.38
C VAL A 34 0.34 -0.90 -7.85
N LEU A 35 0.01 -0.79 -6.56
CA LEU A 35 -1.16 -1.43 -5.96
C LEU A 35 -2.26 -0.38 -5.82
N HIS A 36 -3.44 -0.67 -6.36
CA HIS A 36 -4.64 0.16 -6.22
C HIS A 36 -5.61 -0.53 -5.27
N ASP A 37 -5.82 0.09 -4.11
CA ASP A 37 -6.83 -0.30 -3.12
C ASP A 37 -7.73 0.90 -2.79
N ARG A 38 -8.66 0.73 -1.84
CA ARG A 38 -9.62 1.76 -1.40
C ARG A 38 -9.00 3.06 -0.89
N GLU A 39 -7.73 3.05 -0.50
CA GLU A 39 -7.03 4.25 -0.02
C GLU A 39 -6.27 4.96 -1.15
N GLY A 40 -6.23 4.35 -2.33
CA GLY A 40 -5.67 4.92 -3.54
C GLY A 40 -4.53 4.09 -4.11
N TYR A 41 -3.59 4.79 -4.76
CA TYR A 41 -2.52 4.19 -5.55
C TYR A 41 -1.23 4.17 -4.75
N TRP A 42 -0.74 2.97 -4.45
CA TRP A 42 0.49 2.73 -3.72
C TRP A 42 1.61 2.36 -4.68
N MET A 43 2.59 3.25 -4.82
CA MET A 43 3.76 2.98 -5.64
C MET A 43 4.62 1.89 -4.99
N ILE A 44 4.86 0.79 -5.71
CA ILE A 44 5.75 -0.30 -5.28
C ILE A 44 7.11 -0.15 -5.99
N ALA A 45 7.08 0.10 -7.30
CA ALA A 45 8.27 0.32 -8.10
C ALA A 45 8.01 1.41 -9.15
N SER A 46 8.91 2.37 -9.26
CA SER A 46 8.85 3.39 -10.33
C SER A 46 9.51 2.85 -11.60
N ALA A 47 9.06 3.26 -12.79
CA ALA A 47 9.81 2.98 -14.01
C ALA A 47 11.25 3.51 -13.90
N GLY A 48 12.24 2.62 -14.05
CA GLY A 48 13.67 2.95 -13.94
C GLY A 48 14.15 3.30 -12.53
N GLY A 49 13.28 3.20 -11.51
CA GLY A 49 13.62 3.48 -10.11
C GLY A 49 13.88 2.21 -9.30
N ARG A 50 14.28 2.39 -8.02
CA ARG A 50 14.38 1.27 -7.09
C ARG A 50 12.99 0.79 -6.66
N PRO A 51 12.73 -0.53 -6.69
CA PRO A 51 11.52 -1.09 -6.12
C PRO A 51 11.54 -0.99 -4.59
N ALA A 52 10.40 -1.30 -3.96
CA ALA A 52 10.30 -1.56 -2.53
C ALA A 52 11.28 -2.68 -2.10
N GLU A 53 11.71 -2.65 -0.84
CA GLU A 53 12.44 -3.78 -0.25
C GLU A 53 11.56 -5.05 -0.29
N GLY A 54 12.14 -6.23 -0.52
CA GLY A 54 11.37 -7.48 -0.56
C GLY A 54 10.49 -7.63 -1.80
N TYR A 55 10.77 -6.90 -2.89
CA TYR A 55 10.02 -6.99 -4.14
C TYR A 55 9.94 -8.42 -4.70
N GLU A 56 10.96 -9.24 -4.43
CA GLU A 56 11.00 -10.67 -4.74
C GLU A 56 9.93 -11.52 -4.03
N ASN A 57 9.34 -10.99 -2.95
CA ASN A 57 8.24 -11.62 -2.22
C ASN A 57 6.87 -11.38 -2.89
N MET A 58 6.82 -10.59 -3.97
CA MET A 58 5.61 -10.43 -4.76
C MET A 58 5.16 -11.76 -5.39
N PRO A 59 3.85 -11.95 -5.58
CA PRO A 59 3.35 -13.14 -6.25
C PRO A 59 3.90 -13.29 -7.67
N LYS A 60 4.37 -14.51 -7.98
CA LYS A 60 4.77 -14.88 -9.33
C LYS A 60 3.52 -15.16 -10.16
N VAL A 61 3.16 -14.19 -10.98
CA VAL A 61 2.09 -14.30 -11.99
C VAL A 61 2.70 -14.38 -13.38
N GLY A 62 1.97 -14.97 -14.33
CA GLY A 62 2.37 -15.04 -15.74
C GLY A 62 2.52 -13.65 -16.39
N PRO A 63 2.74 -13.59 -17.71
CA PRO A 63 2.90 -12.33 -18.44
C PRO A 63 1.57 -11.58 -18.56
N VAL A 64 1.18 -10.88 -17.49
CA VAL A 64 -0.03 -10.06 -17.40
C VAL A 64 0.33 -8.62 -17.05
N SER A 65 -0.43 -7.66 -17.58
CA SER A 65 -0.28 -6.24 -17.28
C SER A 65 -0.81 -5.87 -15.90
N SER A 66 -1.83 -6.58 -15.41
CA SER A 66 -2.38 -6.39 -14.07
C SER A 66 -2.95 -7.69 -13.50
N TYR A 67 -3.08 -7.77 -12.17
CA TYR A 67 -3.70 -8.90 -11.47
C TYR A 67 -4.23 -8.48 -10.10
N CYS A 68 -5.20 -9.22 -9.56
CA CYS A 68 -5.71 -9.00 -8.21
C CYS A 68 -4.84 -9.72 -7.17
N GLY A 69 -4.54 -9.06 -6.05
CA GLY A 69 -3.71 -9.66 -5.00
C GLY A 69 -3.76 -8.93 -3.66
N CYS A 70 -3.17 -9.55 -2.65
CA CYS A 70 -2.92 -8.94 -1.35
C CYS A 70 -1.42 -8.94 -1.06
N LEU A 71 -0.93 -7.86 -0.47
CA LEU A 71 0.43 -7.71 0.03
C LEU A 71 0.38 -7.38 1.52
N THR A 72 1.33 -7.92 2.28
CA THR A 72 1.66 -7.44 3.63
C THR A 72 2.87 -6.53 3.50
N VAL A 73 2.72 -5.26 3.85
CA VAL A 73 3.64 -4.19 3.44
C VAL A 73 3.89 -3.18 4.54
N GLU A 74 5.07 -2.59 4.57
CA GLU A 74 5.29 -1.31 5.25
C GLU A 74 5.11 -0.18 4.24
N ILE A 75 4.59 0.96 4.70
CA ILE A 75 4.22 2.08 3.82
C ILE A 75 4.79 3.40 4.30
N ASN A 76 5.03 4.28 3.34
CA ASN A 76 5.09 5.71 3.56
C ASN A 76 3.78 6.31 3.01
N ARG A 77 2.86 6.65 3.92
CA ARG A 77 1.55 7.21 3.56
C ARG A 77 1.67 8.62 2.96
N GLN A 78 2.57 9.48 3.45
CA GLN A 78 2.80 10.82 2.89
C GLN A 78 3.16 10.75 1.41
N ALA A 79 3.97 9.76 1.03
CA ALA A 79 4.44 9.56 -0.33
C ALA A 79 3.57 8.59 -1.15
N MET A 80 2.49 8.04 -0.57
CA MET A 80 1.68 6.98 -1.18
C MET A 80 2.54 5.85 -1.76
N ARG A 81 3.50 5.37 -0.95
CA ARG A 81 4.54 4.42 -1.39
C ARG A 81 4.62 3.22 -0.47
N ILE A 82 4.69 2.03 -1.05
CA ILE A 82 5.10 0.82 -0.33
C ILE A 82 6.62 0.83 -0.25
N THR A 83 7.16 0.77 0.97
CA THR A 83 8.61 0.81 1.22
C THR A 83 9.19 -0.59 1.36
N LYS A 84 8.39 -1.54 1.85
CA LYS A 84 8.79 -2.95 2.02
C LYS A 84 7.61 -3.89 1.79
N ILE A 85 7.89 -5.03 1.16
CA ILE A 85 6.95 -6.14 0.95
C ILE A 85 7.42 -7.33 1.78
N VAL A 86 6.62 -7.70 2.77
CA VAL A 86 6.88 -8.83 3.66
C VAL A 86 6.41 -10.13 3.01
N ALA A 87 5.23 -10.13 2.40
CA ALA A 87 4.64 -11.28 1.74
C ALA A 87 3.56 -10.84 0.74
N GLY A 88 3.23 -11.71 -0.20
CA GLY A 88 2.12 -11.48 -1.13
C GLY A 88 1.41 -12.76 -1.55
N ASN A 89 0.13 -12.63 -1.92
CA ASN A 89 -0.66 -13.70 -2.51
C ASN A 89 -1.52 -13.18 -3.67
N VAL A 90 -1.71 -14.02 -4.69
CA VAL A 90 -2.67 -13.75 -5.78
C VAL A 90 -4.09 -14.00 -5.25
N LEU A 91 -5.05 -13.22 -5.75
CA LEU A 91 -6.47 -13.46 -5.56
C LEU A 91 -7.14 -13.77 -6.92
N PRO A 92 -8.31 -14.44 -6.93
CA PRO A 92 -9.13 -14.53 -8.13
C PRO A 92 -9.39 -13.13 -8.70
N ALA A 93 -9.36 -12.98 -10.03
CA ALA A 93 -9.58 -11.69 -10.68
C ALA A 93 -10.90 -11.03 -10.24
N SER A 94 -11.95 -11.83 -10.09
CA SER A 94 -13.28 -11.38 -9.64
C SER A 94 -13.28 -10.77 -8.24
N SER A 95 -12.29 -11.06 -7.38
CA SER A 95 -12.22 -10.49 -6.03
C SER A 95 -12.08 -8.97 -6.07
N CYS A 96 -11.19 -8.43 -6.90
CA CYS A 96 -11.04 -6.98 -7.04
C CYS A 96 -12.22 -6.33 -7.79
N GLU A 97 -12.99 -7.11 -8.55
CA GLU A 97 -14.16 -6.59 -9.28
C GLU A 97 -15.39 -6.49 -8.40
N GLN A 98 -15.64 -7.50 -7.57
CA GLN A 98 -16.85 -7.68 -6.78
C GLN A 98 -16.75 -7.12 -5.36
N ASP A 99 -15.54 -7.02 -4.80
CA ASP A 99 -15.33 -6.49 -3.46
C ASP A 99 -14.98 -4.99 -3.53
N GLN A 100 -15.97 -4.14 -3.25
CA GLN A 100 -15.78 -2.69 -3.20
C GLN A 100 -14.83 -2.25 -2.09
N SER A 101 -14.52 -3.11 -1.11
CA SER A 101 -13.52 -2.78 -0.08
C SER A 101 -12.07 -2.88 -0.60
N LEU A 102 -11.88 -3.42 -1.81
CA LEU A 102 -10.60 -3.56 -2.51
C LEU A 102 -10.38 -2.49 -3.59
N LYS A 103 -11.28 -1.50 -3.71
CA LYS A 103 -11.28 -0.40 -4.69
C LYS A 103 -11.53 0.94 -4.03
#